data_AF-A0A3C1KLH1-F1
#
_entry.id   AF-A0A3C1KLH1-F1
#
_cell.length_a   1.000
_cell.length_b   1.000
_cell.length_c   1.000
_cell.angle_alpha   90.00
_cell.angle_beta   90.00
_cell.angle_gamma   90.00
#
_symmetry.space_group_name_H-M   'P 1'
#
loop_
_entity.id
_entity.type
_entity.pdbx_description
1 polymer ?
#
loop_
_entity_poly.entity_id
_entity_poly.type
_entity_poly.pdbx_seq_one_letter_code
_entity_poly.pdbx_strand_id
1 'polypeptide(L)'
;QAVIVLAAVTLPLGMTSSKEYAELEWPIDLLIAVVWVSYAIVFFGTIAKRKVSHIYVANWFFGGFILTVAVLHIINSAAIPVGLTKSYSAYSGTVDAMVQWW
;
A
#
# COMPACT_ATOMS: atom_id res chain seq x y z
N GLN A 1 -12.19 3.38 -5.81
CA GLN A 1 -12.08 4.48 -6.80
C GLN A 1 -11.54 5.78 -6.19
N ALA A 2 -11.93 6.18 -4.98
CA ALA A 2 -11.47 7.41 -4.33
C ALA A 2 -9.94 7.62 -4.36
N VAL A 3 -9.13 6.60 -4.06
CA VAL A 3 -7.66 6.66 -4.12
C VAL A 3 -7.14 7.11 -5.49
N ILE A 4 -7.69 6.55 -6.58
CA ILE A 4 -7.25 6.85 -7.95
C ILE A 4 -7.61 8.29 -8.32
N VAL A 5 -8.78 8.75 -7.89
CA VAL A 5 -9.22 10.14 -8.11
C VAL A 5 -8.31 11.11 -7.34
N LEU A 6 -7.95 10.78 -6.10
CA LEU A 6 -7.01 11.59 -5.32
C LEU A 6 -5.64 11.65 -5.99
N ALA A 7 -5.09 10.52 -6.44
CA ALA A 7 -3.83 10.49 -7.18
C ALA A 7 -3.85 11.38 -8.44
N ALA A 8 -4.95 11.32 -9.22
CA ALA A 8 -5.12 12.14 -10.42
C ALA A 8 -5.17 13.64 -10.12
N VAL A 9 -5.54 14.04 -8.90
CA VAL A 9 -5.57 15.45 -8.48
C VAL A 9 -4.27 15.86 -7.80
N THR A 10 -3.72 15.05 -6.89
CA THR A 10 -2.58 15.44 -6.05
C THR A 10 -1.25 15.40 -6.77
N LEU A 11 -1.07 14.47 -7.73
CA LEU A 11 0.18 14.36 -8.48
C LEU A 11 0.43 15.58 -9.39
N PRO A 12 -0.55 16.08 -10.19
CA PRO A 12 -0.36 17.32 -10.94
C PRO A 12 -0.14 18.57 -10.08
N LEU A 13 -0.62 18.55 -8.82
CA LEU A 13 -0.40 19.61 -7.84
C LEU A 13 1.00 19.58 -7.22
N GLY A 14 1.87 18.62 -7.59
CA GLY A 14 3.24 18.49 -7.08
C GLY A 14 3.32 17.90 -5.67
N MET A 15 2.22 17.36 -5.16
CA MET A 15 2.16 16.71 -3.85
C MET A 15 2.68 15.28 -3.98
N THR A 16 4.00 15.13 -3.90
CA THR A 16 4.68 13.83 -4.01
C THR A 16 5.74 13.61 -2.93
N SER A 17 5.85 12.36 -2.49
CA SER A 17 6.91 11.83 -1.62
C SER A 17 8.25 11.63 -2.34
N SER A 18 8.30 11.81 -3.67
CA SER A 18 9.45 11.55 -4.56
C SER A 18 9.97 10.10 -4.59
N LYS A 19 9.22 9.15 -4.04
CA LYS A 19 9.49 7.71 -4.12
C LYS A 19 8.73 7.09 -5.30
N GLU A 20 9.42 6.35 -6.17
CA GLU A 20 8.79 5.67 -7.30
C GLU A 20 7.74 4.65 -6.81
N TYR A 21 6.58 4.60 -7.46
CA TYR A 21 5.44 3.74 -7.09
C TYR A 21 4.86 3.95 -5.68
N ALA A 22 5.41 4.87 -4.90
CA ALA A 22 4.96 5.28 -3.57
C ALA A 22 4.83 6.81 -3.47
N GLU A 23 4.46 7.43 -4.60
CA GLU A 23 4.52 8.88 -4.83
C GLU A 23 3.48 9.66 -4.03
N LEU A 24 2.44 8.98 -3.56
CA LEU A 24 1.31 9.60 -2.88
C LEU A 24 1.71 10.00 -1.45
N GLU A 25 1.11 11.07 -0.94
CA GLU A 25 1.41 11.54 0.41
C GLU A 25 0.65 10.72 1.48
N TRP A 26 1.14 10.82 2.72
CA TRP A 26 0.69 10.02 3.86
C TRP A 26 -0.83 9.91 4.09
N PRO A 27 -1.70 10.92 3.80
CA PRO A 27 -3.14 10.74 4.00
C PRO A 27 -3.73 9.74 3.00
N ILE A 28 -3.19 9.68 1.78
CA ILE A 28 -3.63 8.74 0.74
C ILE A 28 -3.05 7.36 1.03
N ASP A 29 -1.82 7.28 1.55
CA ASP A 29 -1.23 6.01 1.96
C ASP A 29 -2.02 5.32 3.08
N LEU A 30 -2.51 6.10 4.05
CA LEU A 30 -3.43 5.58 5.08
C LEU A 30 -4.74 5.10 4.47
N LEU A 31 -5.32 5.86 3.54
CA LEU A 31 -6.54 5.45 2.85
C LEU A 31 -6.33 4.15 2.06
N ILE A 32 -5.20 4.01 1.37
CA ILE A 32 -4.82 2.78 0.66
C ILE A 32 -4.72 1.63 1.66
N ALA A 33 -4.01 1.82 2.78
CA ALA A 33 -3.85 0.78 3.80
C ALA A 33 -5.22 0.29 4.33
N VAL A 34 -6.15 1.20 4.63
CA VAL A 34 -7.50 0.85 5.10
C VAL A 34 -8.29 0.07 4.04
N VAL A 35 -8.26 0.53 2.79
CA VAL A 35 -8.94 -0.16 1.67
C VAL A 35 -8.31 -1.54 1.44
N TRP A 36 -6.99 -1.65 1.54
CA TRP A 36 -6.27 -2.90 1.35
C TRP A 36 -6.54 -3.91 2.47
N VAL A 37 -6.60 -3.46 3.72
CA VAL A 37 -7.03 -4.30 4.86
C VAL A 37 -8.46 -4.79 4.65
N SER A 38 -9.36 -3.93 4.19
CA SER A 38 -10.74 -4.32 3.88
C SER A 38 -10.77 -5.38 2.77
N TYR A 39 -9.96 -5.22 1.72
CA TYR A 39 -9.80 -6.20 0.65
C TYR A 39 -9.26 -7.54 1.17
N ALA A 40 -8.24 -7.52 2.03
CA ALA A 40 -7.69 -8.72 2.64
C ALA A 40 -8.73 -9.47 3.48
N ILE A 41 -9.51 -8.77 4.31
CA ILE A 41 -10.58 -9.37 5.12
C ILE A 41 -11.63 -10.04 4.22
N VAL A 42 -12.06 -9.38 3.14
CA VAL A 42 -13.04 -9.95 2.21
C VAL A 42 -12.48 -11.18 1.49
N PHE A 43 -11.24 -11.11 1.00
CA PHE A 43 -10.61 -12.21 0.27
C PHE A 43 -10.38 -13.43 1.17
N PHE A 44 -9.69 -13.26 2.30
CA PHE A 44 -9.43 -14.35 3.23
C PHE A 44 -10.72 -14.85 3.91
N GLY A 45 -11.69 -13.97 4.18
CA GLY A 45 -13.01 -14.35 4.67
C GLY A 45 -13.78 -15.23 3.67
N THR A 46 -13.61 -14.99 2.37
CA THR A 46 -14.19 -15.84 1.31
C THR A 46 -13.53 -17.23 1.28
N ILE A 47 -12.20 -17.28 1.42
CA ILE A 47 -11.45 -18.55 1.51
C ILE A 47 -11.84 -19.35 2.76
N ALA A 48 -12.11 -18.67 3.88
CA ALA A 48 -12.51 -19.30 5.14
C ALA A 48 -13.89 -19.98 5.04
N LYS A 49 -14.83 -19.41 4.26
CA LYS A 49 -16.19 -19.95 4.06
C LYS A 49 -16.31 -20.95 2.91
N ARG A 50 -15.20 -21.42 2.34
CA ARG A 50 -15.22 -22.32 1.18
C ARG A 50 -15.84 -23.68 1.53
N LYS A 51 -16.47 -24.32 0.55
CA LYS A 51 -17.06 -25.67 0.69
C LYS A 51 -16.07 -26.80 0.41
N VAL A 52 -15.06 -26.55 -0.43
CA VAL A 52 -14.07 -27.56 -0.86
C VAL A 52 -12.87 -27.52 0.08
N SER A 53 -12.36 -28.68 0.50
CA SER A 53 -11.23 -28.80 1.42
C SER A 53 -9.96 -28.11 0.88
N HIS A 54 -9.65 -28.32 -0.40
CA HIS A 54 -8.48 -27.75 -1.06
C HIS A 54 -8.71 -26.30 -1.50
N ILE A 55 -7.66 -25.49 -1.35
CA ILE A 55 -7.61 -24.14 -1.90
C ILE A 55 -6.93 -24.21 -3.27
N TYR A 56 -7.58 -23.67 -4.29
CA TYR A 56 -7.01 -23.63 -5.64
C TYR A 56 -5.73 -22.80 -5.68
N VAL A 57 -4.73 -23.24 -6.45
CA VAL A 57 -3.37 -22.66 -6.46
C VAL A 57 -3.37 -21.17 -6.79
N ALA A 58 -4.27 -20.69 -7.67
CA ALA A 58 -4.36 -19.25 -7.95
C ALA A 58 -4.68 -18.42 -6.69
N ASN A 59 -5.47 -18.97 -5.75
CA ASN A 59 -5.78 -18.28 -4.50
C ASN A 59 -4.57 -18.23 -3.55
N TRP A 60 -3.57 -19.11 -3.72
CA TRP A 60 -2.30 -19.01 -2.98
C TRP A 60 -1.50 -17.81 -3.48
N PHE A 61 -1.43 -17.63 -4.80
CA PHE A 61 -0.79 -16.46 -5.41
C PHE A 61 -1.50 -15.16 -5.01
N PHE A 62 -2.83 -15.12 -5.07
CA PHE A 62 -3.59 -13.95 -4.60
C PHE A 62 -3.40 -13.69 -3.10
N GLY A 63 -3.39 -14.73 -2.27
CA GLY A 63 -3.14 -14.59 -0.84
C GLY A 63 -1.73 -14.03 -0.55
N GLY A 64 -0.71 -14.57 -1.22
CA GLY A 64 0.66 -14.08 -1.12
C GLY A 64 0.79 -12.63 -1.61
N PHE A 65 0.21 -12.32 -2.77
CA PHE A 65 0.16 -10.96 -3.32
C PHE A 65 -0.46 -9.96 -2.33
N ILE A 66 -1.63 -10.27 -1.77
CA ILE A 66 -2.33 -9.38 -0.84
C ILE A 66 -1.47 -9.08 0.38
N LEU A 67 -0.84 -10.11 0.95
CA LEU A 67 0.00 -9.98 2.15
C LEU A 67 1.29 -9.22 1.86
N THR A 68 2.03 -9.62 0.82
CA THR A 68 3.31 -9.00 0.48
C THR A 68 3.13 -7.53 0.09
N VAL A 69 2.10 -7.20 -0.70
CA VAL A 69 1.83 -5.79 -1.06
C VAL A 69 1.44 -4.95 0.15
N ALA A 70 0.68 -5.50 1.12
CA ALA A 70 0.35 -4.79 2.34
C ALA A 70 1.61 -4.44 3.16
N VAL A 71 2.54 -5.40 3.27
CA VAL A 71 3.82 -5.20 3.96
C VAL A 71 4.68 -4.18 3.25
N LEU A 72 4.84 -4.32 1.92
CA LEU A 72 5.60 -3.37 1.09
C LEU A 72 5.06 -1.94 1.22
N HIS A 73 3.74 -1.77 1.13
CA HIS A 73 3.09 -0.47 1.25
C HIS A 73 3.34 0.16 2.62
N ILE A 74 3.09 -0.58 3.71
CA ILE A 74 3.23 -0.03 5.07
C ILE A 74 4.69 0.33 5.39
N ILE A 75 5.64 -0.51 4.98
CA ILE A 75 7.06 -0.29 5.28
C ILE A 75 7.61 0.85 4.41
N ASN A 76 7.39 0.84 3.09
CA ASN A 76 7.99 1.86 2.22
C ASN A 76 7.35 3.25 2.40
N SER A 77 6.06 3.30 2.76
CA SER A 77 5.33 4.54 3.08
C SER A 77 5.49 5.00 4.54
N ALA A 78 6.36 4.38 5.34
CA ALA A 78 6.65 4.87 6.68
C ALA A 78 7.34 6.24 6.61
N ALA A 79 6.61 7.29 6.97
CA ALA A 79 7.05 8.67 6.88
C ALA A 79 6.57 9.51 8.06
N ILE A 80 7.33 10.54 8.40
CA ILE A 80 6.97 11.52 9.43
C ILE A 80 6.22 12.68 8.74
N PRO A 81 4.95 12.93 9.09
CA PRO A 81 4.18 14.01 8.50
C PRO A 81 4.65 15.37 9.04
N VAL A 82 4.96 16.30 8.14
CA VAL A 82 5.30 17.70 8.49
C VAL A 82 4.12 18.64 8.21
N GLY A 83 3.24 18.24 7.29
CA GLY A 83 1.95 18.89 7.04
C GLY A 83 0.95 17.93 6.42
N LEU A 84 -0.24 18.42 6.07
CA LEU A 84 -1.28 17.60 5.43
C LEU A 84 -0.87 17.06 4.05
N THR A 85 0.10 17.72 3.41
CA THR A 85 0.45 17.50 2.00
C THR A 85 1.93 17.18 1.82
N LYS A 86 2.65 17.04 2.94
CA LYS A 86 4.09 16.78 2.97
C LYS A 86 4.49 15.89 4.12
N SER A 87 5.30 14.90 3.80
CA SER A 87 5.95 13.99 4.74
C SER A 87 7.40 13.75 4.32
N TYR A 88 8.26 13.39 5.29
CA TYR A 88 9.63 12.94 5.03
C TYR A 88 9.74 11.46 5.39
N SER A 89 10.44 10.69 4.56
CA SER A 89 10.69 9.27 4.81
C SER A 89 11.25 9.05 6.21
N ALA A 90 10.81 7.98 6.88
CA ALA A 90 11.39 7.55 8.14
C ALA A 90 12.83 7.05 7.99
N TYR A 91 13.26 6.77 6.76
CA TYR A 91 14.58 6.28 6.42
C TYR A 91 15.41 7.36 5.71
N SER A 92 16.73 7.20 5.71
CA SER A 92 17.65 8.15 5.06
C SER A 92 18.78 7.44 4.30
N GLY A 93 19.23 8.05 3.20
CA GLY A 93 20.41 7.62 2.45
C GLY A 93 20.27 6.20 1.89
N THR A 94 21.31 5.39 2.05
CA THR A 94 21.36 4.01 1.52
C THR A 94 20.24 3.12 2.06
N VAL A 95 19.79 3.36 3.30
CA VAL A 95 18.69 2.57 3.90
C VAL A 95 17.37 2.87 3.20
N ASP A 96 17.10 4.13 2.89
CA ASP A 96 15.88 4.52 2.16
C ASP A 96 15.89 3.94 0.74
N ALA A 97 17.04 3.95 0.07
CA ALA A 97 17.19 3.32 -1.25
C ALA A 97 16.95 1.81 -1.21
N MET A 98 17.42 1.10 -0.17
CA MET A 98 17.15 -0.33 -0.03
C MET A 98 15.67 -0.62 0.25
N VAL A 99 15.02 0.16 1.12
CA VAL A 99 13.59 0.01 1.40
C VAL A 99 12.72 0.32 0.19
N GLN A 100 13.12 1.31 -0.61
CA GLN A 100 12.44 1.70 -1.84
C GLN A 100 12.48 0.60 -2.93
N TRP A 101 13.54 -0.21 -2.96
CA TRP A 101 13.81 -1.21 -4.00
C TRP A 101 13.78 -2.66 -3.50
N TRP A 102 13.25 -2.90 -2.31
CA TRP A 102 13.07 -4.23 -1.70
C TRP A 102 11.86 -4.96 -2.30
#